data_AF-A0A1W2CS95-F1
#
_entry.id   AF-A0A1W2CS95-F1
#
_cell.length_a   1.000
_cell.length_b   1.000
_cell.length_c   1.000
_cell.angle_alpha   90.00
_cell.angle_beta   90.00
_cell.angle_gamma   90.00
#
_symmetry.space_group_name_H-M   'P 1'
#
loop_
_entity.id
_entity.type
_entity.pdbx_description
1 polymer ?
#
loop_
_entity_poly.entity_id
_entity_poly.type
_entity_poly.pdbx_seq_one_letter_code
_entity_poly.pdbx_strand_id
1 'polypeptide(L)' 'MDLLFGVAALGSVPLTLAGFTWYAVRARRTGSGQSLMAPFEEIWDPVVHRTNVEVHAQARRTPQAPSPGDPPNP' A
#
# COMPACT_ATOMS: atom_id res chain seq x y z
N MET A 1 15.65 13.44 -37.70
CA MET A 1 14.34 13.07 -37.10
C MET A 1 14.33 11.61 -36.68
N ASP A 2 14.95 10.71 -37.44
CA ASP A 2 14.92 9.26 -37.22
C ASP A 2 15.58 8.80 -35.91
N LEU A 3 16.68 9.45 -35.52
CA LEU A 3 17.34 9.16 -34.24
C LEU A 3 16.47 9.52 -33.03
N LEU A 4 15.72 10.63 -33.10
CA LEU A 4 14.79 11.03 -32.03
C LEU A 4 13.64 10.02 -31.91
N PHE A 5 13.10 9.54 -33.04
CA PHE A 5 12.10 8.49 -33.03
C PHE A 5 12.64 7.17 -32.47
N GLY A 6 13.86 6.78 -32.84
CA GLY A 6 14.51 5.58 -32.31
C GLY A 6 14.70 5.63 -30.79
N VAL A 7 15.18 6.77 -30.26
CA VAL A 7 15.34 6.97 -28.81
C VAL A 7 13.99 6.99 -28.10
N ALA A 8 12.99 7.67 -28.66
CA ALA A 8 11.64 7.71 -28.10
C ALA A 8 11.00 6.32 -28.05
N ALA A 9 11.11 5.54 -29.12
CA ALA A 9 10.58 4.19 -29.19
C ALA A 9 11.25 3.28 -28.15
N LEU A 10 12.59 3.28 -28.09
CA LEU A 10 13.35 2.46 -27.15
C LEU A 10 13.09 2.87 -25.69
N GLY A 11 12.94 4.16 -25.43
CA GLY A 11 12.67 4.69 -24.09
C GLY A 11 11.23 4.52 -23.62
N SER A 12 10.25 4.46 -24.54
CA SER A 12 8.83 4.48 -24.20
C SER A 12 8.41 3.33 -23.27
N VAL A 13 8.86 2.11 -23.55
CA VAL A 13 8.53 0.91 -22.78
C VAL A 13 9.13 0.96 -21.36
N PRO A 14 10.45 1.14 -21.17
CA PRO A 14 11.01 1.20 -19.82
C PRO A 14 10.52 2.41 -19.03
N LEU A 15 10.27 3.56 -19.67
CA LEU A 15 9.71 4.73 -18.99
C LEU A 15 8.29 4.48 -18.49
N THR A 16 7.46 3.84 -19.31
CA THR A 16 6.08 3.48 -18.91
C THR A 16 6.10 2.50 -17.75
N LEU A 17 6.95 1.47 -17.82
CA LEU A 17 7.06 0.45 -16.76
C LEU A 17 7.62 1.06 -15.46
N ALA A 18 8.63 1.91 -15.55
CA ALA A 18 9.20 2.61 -14.41
C ALA A 18 8.17 3.56 -13.78
N GLY A 19 7.43 4.31 -14.59
CA GLY A 19 6.36 5.20 -14.14
C GLY A 19 5.26 4.44 -13.40
N PHE A 20 4.80 3.30 -13.97
CA PHE A 20 3.80 2.46 -13.34
C PHE A 20 4.28 1.85 -12.02
N THR A 21 5.52 1.34 -12.00
CA THR A 21 6.12 0.76 -10.79
C THR A 21 6.29 1.81 -9.69
N TRP A 22 6.78 3.00 -10.05
CA TRP A 22 6.91 4.12 -9.12
C TRP A 22 5.55 4.55 -8.58
N TYR A 23 4.54 4.67 -9.43
CA TYR A 23 3.18 4.98 -9.03
C TYR A 23 2.62 3.94 -8.06
N ALA A 24 2.77 2.64 -8.37
CA ALA A 24 2.32 1.55 -7.50
C ALA A 24 3.00 1.58 -6.13
N VAL A 25 4.33 1.78 -6.08
CA VAL A 25 5.08 1.91 -4.83
C VAL A 25 4.66 3.16 -4.06
N ARG A 26 4.48 4.30 -4.76
CA ARG A 26 4.03 5.54 -4.14
C ARG A 26 2.64 5.39 -3.54
N ALA A 27 1.69 4.84 -4.28
CA ALA A 27 0.33 4.58 -3.81
C ALA A 27 0.29 3.67 -2.58
N ARG A 28 1.17 2.65 -2.51
CA ARG A 28 1.33 1.80 -1.32
C ARG A 28 1.88 2.59 -0.12
N ARG A 29 2.85 3.48 -0.33
CA ARG A 29 3.47 4.28 0.75
C ARG A 29 2.58 5.40 1.26
N THR A 30 1.74 6.01 0.42
CA THR A 30 0.86 7.12 0.80
C THR A 30 -0.50 6.66 1.34
N GLY A 31 -0.73 5.35 1.47
CA GLY A 31 -2.00 4.79 1.94
C GLY A 31 -3.18 4.93 0.96
N SER A 32 -3.03 5.68 -0.12
CA SER A 32 -4.04 5.86 -1.16
C SER A 32 -4.28 4.61 -2.01
N GLY A 33 -3.33 3.67 -2.05
CA GLY A 33 -3.49 2.38 -2.73
C GLY A 33 -4.39 1.37 -2.02
N GLN A 34 -4.61 1.53 -0.70
CA GLN A 34 -5.50 0.62 0.04
C GLN A 34 -6.96 0.74 -0.44
N SER A 35 -7.40 1.91 -0.89
CA SER A 35 -8.79 2.13 -1.31
C SER A 35 -9.14 1.52 -2.67
N LEU A 36 -8.15 1.28 -3.55
CA LEU A 36 -8.39 0.72 -4.89
C LEU A 36 -8.23 -0.79 -4.94
N MET A 37 -7.39 -1.38 -4.08
CA MET A 37 -7.23 -2.84 -4.00
C MET A 37 -8.20 -3.49 -3.00
N ALA A 38 -8.70 -2.76 -2.00
CA ALA A 38 -9.68 -3.30 -1.04
C ALA A 38 -10.93 -3.92 -1.68
N PRO A 39 -11.55 -3.31 -2.73
CA PRO A 39 -12.69 -3.93 -3.41
C PRO A 39 -12.30 -5.20 -4.20
N PHE A 40 -11.09 -5.26 -4.75
CA PHE A 40 -10.62 -6.44 -5.49
C PHE A 40 -10.24 -7.60 -4.56
N GLU A 41 -9.64 -7.31 -3.40
CA GLU A 41 -9.41 -8.29 -2.34
C GLU A 41 -10.72 -8.84 -1.79
N GLU A 42 -11.77 -8.01 -1.66
CA GLU A 42 -13.11 -8.49 -1.25
C GLU A 42 -13.73 -9.48 -2.24
N ILE A 43 -13.50 -9.31 -3.55
CA ILE A 43 -14.05 -10.20 -4.59
C ILE A 43 -13.38 -11.58 -4.56
N TRP A 44 -12.08 -11.65 -4.24
CA TRP A 44 -11.30 -12.89 -4.38
C TRP A 44 -10.96 -13.57 -3.04
N ASP A 45 -10.91 -12.82 -1.93
CA ASP A 45 -10.66 -13.35 -0.58
C ASP A 45 -11.36 -12.50 0.52
N PRO A 46 -12.64 -12.79 0.81
CA PRO A 46 -13.39 -12.05 1.83
C PRO A 46 -12.89 -12.33 3.27
N VAL A 47 -12.09 -13.38 3.49
CA VAL A 47 -11.60 -13.77 4.83
C VAL A 47 -10.44 -12.87 5.25
N VAL A 48 -9.55 -12.52 4.33
CA VAL A 48 -8.43 -11.58 4.59
C VAL A 48 -8.93 -10.17 4.93
N HIS A 49 -10.11 -9.79 4.43
CA HIS A 49 -10.71 -8.48 4.72
C HIS A 49 -11.03 -8.29 6.22
N ARG A 50 -11.59 -9.31 6.89
CA ARG A 50 -11.89 -9.24 8.33
C ARG A 50 -10.63 -9.05 9.17
N THR A 51 -9.55 -9.76 8.81
CA THR A 51 -8.27 -9.68 9.53
C THR A 51 -7.63 -8.29 9.41
N ASN A 52 -7.70 -7.65 8.23
CA ASN A 52 -7.17 -6.30 8.04
C ASN A 52 -7.95 -5.24 8.85
N VAL A 53 -9.26 -5.41 9.03
CA VAL A 53 -10.07 -4.51 9.89
C VAL A 53 -9.62 -4.59 11.35
N GLU A 54 -9.33 -5.79 11.85
CA GLU A 54 -8.88 -5.99 13.23
C GLU A 54 -7.46 -5.45 13.46
N VAL A 55 -6.55 -5.64 12.51
CA VAL A 55 -5.19 -5.07 12.55
C VAL A 55 -5.24 -3.54 12.51
N HIS A 56 -6.08 -2.94 11.67
CA HIS A 56 -6.26 -1.49 11.62
C HIS A 56 -6.92 -0.93 12.88
N ALA A 57 -7.88 -1.65 13.47
CA ALA A 57 -8.48 -1.28 14.75
C ALA A 57 -7.45 -1.33 15.88
N GLN A 58 -6.56 -2.33 15.88
CA GLN A 58 -5.47 -2.45 16.85
C GLN A 58 -4.39 -1.38 16.63
N ALA A 59 -4.04 -1.06 15.39
CA ALA A 59 -3.08 0.00 15.06
C ALA A 59 -3.60 1.40 15.43
N ARG A 60 -4.92 1.62 15.43
CA ARG A 60 -5.56 2.85 15.92
C ARG A 60 -5.68 2.92 17.44
N ARG A 61 -5.52 1.81 18.16
CA ARG A 61 -5.37 1.86 19.62
C ARG A 61 -3.98 2.41 19.93
N THR A 62 -3.89 3.71 20.14
CA THR A 62 -2.74 4.36 20.78
C THR A 62 -2.35 3.58 22.05
N PRO A 63 -1.06 3.32 22.31
CA PRO A 63 -0.60 2.56 23.46
C PRO A 63 -0.84 3.39 24.73
N GLN A 64 -2.04 3.32 25.28
CA GLN A 64 -2.38 4.00 26.54
C GLN A 64 -3.15 3.11 27.51
N ALA A 65 -3.27 1.82 27.21
CA ALA A 65 -3.70 0.84 28.19
C ALA A 65 -2.45 0.10 28.69
N PRO A 66 -2.08 0.22 29.98
CA PRO A 66 -1.05 -0.62 30.59
C PRO A 66 -1.37 -2.08 30.31
N SER A 67 -0.34 -2.88 30.04
CA SER A 67 -0.53 -4.32 29.89
C SER A 67 -1.06 -4.87 31.21
N PRO A 68 -2.05 -5.80 31.21
CA PRO A 68 -2.45 -6.49 32.42
C PRO A 68 -1.24 -7.22 33.01
N GLY A 69 -0.65 -6.66 34.07
CA GLY A 69 0.60 -7.13 34.67
C GLY A 69 1.67 -6.06 34.88
N ASP A 70 1.50 -4.84 34.33
CA ASP A 70 2.42 -3.75 34.60
C ASP A 70 2.30 -3.32 36.08
N PRO A 71 3.44 -3.21 36.82
CA PRO A 71 3.41 -2.73 38.19
C PRO A 71 2.95 -1.27 38.23
N PRO A 72 2.23 -0.83 39.27
CA PRO A 72 1.92 0.58 39.45
C PRO A 72 3.23 1.37 39.55
N ASN A 73 3.40 2.34 38.66
CA ASN A 73 4.54 3.26 38.71
C ASN A 73 4.44 4.10 40.01
N PRO A 74 5.53 4.29 40.78
CA PRO A 74 5.53 5.09 42.00
C PRO A 74 5.10 6.54 41.82
#